data_AF-A0A436V958-F1
#
_entry.id   AF-A0A436V958-F1
#
_cell.length_a   1.000
_cell.length_b   1.000
_cell.length_c   1.000
_cell.angle_alpha   90.00
_cell.angle_beta   90.00
_cell.angle_gamma   90.00
#
_symmetry.space_group_name_H-M   'P 1'
#
loop_
_entity.id
_entity.type
_entity.pdbx_description
1 polymer ?
#
loop_
_entity_poly.entity_id
_entity_poly.type
_entity_poly.pdbx_seq_one_letter_code
_entity_poly.pdbx_strand_id
1 'polypeptide(L)' 'MAKTIRTMEDFSDFVGLSRTTVSKYFNDPNSVRKNTRSAIEAALK' A
#
# COMPACT_ATOMS: atom_id res chain seq x y z
N MET A 1 7.17 17.10 11.71
CA MET A 1 5.73 16.78 11.80
C MET A 1 5.51 15.47 11.07
N ALA A 2 4.91 14.45 11.69
CA ALA A 2 4.64 13.20 10.99
C ALA A 2 3.65 13.49 9.84
N LYS A 3 4.01 13.14 8.60
CA LYS A 3 3.13 13.32 7.44
C LYS A 3 1.91 12.44 7.66
N THR A 4 0.74 13.04 7.86
CA THR A 4 -0.51 12.29 7.93
C THR A 4 -0.82 11.76 6.54
N ILE A 5 -0.83 10.43 6.40
CA ILE A 5 -1.23 9.78 5.16
C ILE A 5 -2.75 9.95 5.03
N ARG A 6 -3.19 10.71 4.02
CA ARG A 6 -4.62 11.01 3.79
C ARG A 6 -5.11 10.52 2.44
N THR A 7 -4.19 10.22 1.53
CA THR A 7 -4.50 9.81 0.17
C THR A 7 -3.83 8.48 -0.16
N MET A 8 -4.38 7.80 -1.17
CA MET A 8 -3.77 6.56 -1.70
C MET A 8 -2.38 6.81 -2.28
N GLU A 9 -2.11 8.03 -2.77
CA GLU A 9 -0.82 8.43 -3.34
C GLU A 9 0.24 8.55 -2.24
N ASP A 10 -0.11 9.23 -1.14
CA ASP A 10 0.75 9.31 0.04
C ASP A 10 1.05 7.93 0.62
N PHE A 11 0.06 7.04 0.64
CA PHE A 11 0.24 5.67 1.11
C PHE A 11 1.13 4.86 0.16
N SER A 12 0.94 5.01 -1.15
CA SER A 12 1.78 4.32 -2.13
C SER A 12 3.25 4.75 -2.05
N ASP A 13 3.50 6.04 -1.86
CA ASP A 13 4.84 6.57 -1.64
C ASP A 13 5.43 6.08 -0.32
N PHE A 14 4.62 6.00 0.74
CA PHE A 14 5.04 5.51 2.04
C PHE A 14 5.44 4.03 2.01
N VAL A 15 4.68 3.19 1.31
CA VAL A 15 4.99 1.76 1.16
C VAL A 15 6.08 1.51 0.10
N GLY A 16 6.39 2.51 -0.75
CA GLY A 16 7.33 2.37 -1.86
C GLY A 16 6.79 1.50 -3.00
N LEU A 17 5.47 1.50 -3.19
CA LEU A 17 4.77 0.77 -4.25
C LEU A 17 4.04 1.72 -5.18
N SER A 18 3.68 1.28 -6.37
CA SER A 18 2.83 2.09 -7.24
C SER A 18 1.41 2.21 -6.68
N ARG A 19 0.77 3.36 -6.88
CA ARG A 19 -0.65 3.58 -6.55
C ARG A 19 -1.56 2.51 -7.16
N THR A 20 -1.27 2.03 -8.37
CA THR A 20 -2.02 0.94 -9.01
C THR A 20 -1.89 -0.38 -8.27
N THR A 21 -0.70 -0.72 -7.76
CA THR A 21 -0.46 -1.94 -6.97
C THR A 21 -1.19 -1.90 -5.64
N VAL A 22 -1.11 -0.76 -4.97
CA VAL A 22 -1.80 -0.51 -3.69
C VAL A 22 -3.32 -0.54 -3.88
N SER A 23 -3.84 0.14 -4.90
CA SER A 23 -5.26 0.10 -5.26
C SER A 23 -5.71 -1.33 -5.58
N LYS A 24 -4.90 -2.08 -6.33
CA LYS A 24 -5.17 -3.49 -6.63
C LYS A 24 -5.24 -4.33 -5.36
N TYR A 25 -4.36 -4.10 -4.38
CA TYR A 25 -4.41 -4.79 -3.09
C TYR A 25 -5.70 -4.49 -2.31
N PHE A 26 -6.11 -3.23 -2.23
CA PHE A 26 -7.34 -2.86 -1.52
C PHE A 26 -8.61 -3.37 -2.22
N ASN A 27 -8.58 -3.51 -3.56
CA ASN A 27 -9.68 -4.08 -4.32
C ASN A 27 -9.69 -5.62 -4.28
N ASP A 28 -8.53 -6.25 -4.46
CA ASP A 28 -8.33 -7.70 -4.40
C ASP A 28 -6.92 -8.04 -3.89
N PRO A 29 -6.77 -8.35 -2.59
CA PRO A 29 -5.48 -8.66 -1.98
C PRO A 29 -4.87 -9.98 -2.47
N ASN A 30 -5.67 -10.88 -3.06
CA ASN A 30 -5.17 -12.13 -3.62
C ASN A 30 -4.59 -11.95 -5.03
N SER A 31 -4.95 -10.86 -5.72
CA SER A 31 -4.41 -10.49 -7.03
C SER A 31 -2.99 -9.91 -6.98
N VAL A 32 -2.44 -9.70 -5.79
CA VAL A 32 -1.05 -9.26 -5.56
C VAL A 32 -0.20 -10.35 -4.91
N ARG A 33 1.08 -10.35 -5.27
CA ARG A 33 2.07 -11.30 -4.76
C ARG A 33 2.16 -11.22 -3.24
N LYS A 34 2.42 -12.36 -2.60
CA LYS A 34 2.52 -12.47 -1.14
C LYS A 34 3.51 -11.45 -0.54
N ASN A 35 4.69 -11.27 -1.14
CA ASN A 35 5.69 -10.31 -0.66
C ASN A 35 5.18 -8.86 -0.68
N THR A 36 4.51 -8.45 -1.75
CA THR A 36 3.91 -7.11 -1.88
C THR A 36 2.80 -6.92 -0.84
N ARG A 37 2.00 -7.96 -0.63
CA ARG A 37 0.93 -7.99 0.37
C ARG A 37 1.47 -7.77 1.78
N SER A 38 2.51 -8.52 2.14
CA SER A 38 3.16 -8.39 3.45
C SER A 38 3.81 -7.02 3.65
N ALA A 39 4.33 -6.38 2.59
CA ALA A 39 4.84 -5.01 2.68
C ALA A 39 3.71 -4.00 3.00
N ILE A 40 2.54 -4.15 2.36
CA ILE A 40 1.37 -3.31 2.64
C ILE A 40 0.83 -3.57 4.05
N GLU A 41 0.72 -4.82 4.47
CA GLU A 41 0.27 -5.20 5.83
C GLU A 41 1.22 -4.67 6.91
N ALA A 42 2.53 -4.70 6.68
CA ALA A 42 3.51 -4.14 7.59
C ALA A 42 3.38 -2.61 7.72
N ALA A 43 2.97 -1.92 6.65
CA ALA A 43 2.75 -0.48 6.64
C ALA A 43 1.39 -0.04 7.22
N LEU A 44 0.43 -0.96 7.33
CA LEU A 44 -0.87 -0.72 7.98
C LEU A 44 -0.83 -0.92 9.50
N LYS A 45 0.25 -1.53 10.01
CA LYS A 45 0.45 -1.84 11.42
C LYS A 45 1.09 -0.66 12.15
#